data_AF-A0A8S3S1I4-F1
#
_entry.id   AF-A0A8S3S1I4-F1
#
_cell.length_a   1.000
_cell.length_b   1.000
_cell.length_c   1.000
_cell.angle_alpha   90.00
_cell.angle_beta   90.00
_cell.angle_gamma   90.00
#
_symmetry.space_group_name_H-M   'P 1'
#
loop_
_entity.id
_entity.type
_entity.pdbx_description
1 polymer ?
#
loop_
_entity_poly.entity_id
_entity_poly.type
_entity_poly.pdbx_seq_one_letter_code
_entity_poly.pdbx_strand_id
1 'polypeptide(L)'
;MRDSFPTNWRVLTKGDSSSMPDKVLKHKCYPHWYYKHVVEKGRKECTVFARRLCELVGVSTEKMCNINEIQLFERLLNLQILVISSKLGNKFIRIGENEPIRKKVFLYLVEQDEFQHFTAIVSLTGFFTCNYFCSTCLKPYNDKDQHSCETTCTVCCSSCCIHTSSTMSCRTCNRLCRSQECFLKHAEKKQTRKGGSLPSECEKRYQCKICKKLLDWDDRPPTVHQCGEWKCPCCKEYYTGEHLCYQRKIVNELNDNIMIFFDTETKQDSLLQCKNGYNPTDTTCEKCTNQDKKCGKCKLCQTCNKSWCGSREHTVNFICMQTACNHCQEKPILQTTKCFYCGVRCSLCSQREKNAFKGGPCVNTCGFRMRLFKDSKATDEFCRIVFSDQYKNSILLSHNGSGYDNYFLLEWLLTNSIRPEIIFSGSKIMYMLVRRGLNIKVLDSLNFLPMKLSKIPKAFGLKELKKGYFPLFFNTEDNQAYVGPYPHARYYGADYMNTSDRENFLIWYETRKNKVFNFAQEMEEYCVSDTSILREGLIKFRNLMLQVTGTEMETTDSETGEPKITYPGGVDPLDYVTIATGLRYNSQRTLIH
;
A
#
# COMPACT_ATOMS: atom_id res chain seq x y z
N MET A 1 36.03 -16.73 13.92
CA MET A 1 36.18 -17.78 14.95
C MET A 1 34.94 -17.87 15.87
N ARG A 2 33.70 -17.97 15.35
CA ARG A 2 32.49 -17.84 16.20
C ARG A 2 32.11 -19.06 17.08
N ASP A 3 32.76 -20.22 16.90
CA ASP A 3 32.15 -21.51 17.31
C ASP A 3 32.96 -22.34 18.31
N SER A 4 33.97 -21.77 18.99
CA SER A 4 34.77 -22.51 19.97
C SER A 4 34.84 -21.76 21.30
N PHE A 5 33.77 -21.87 22.10
CA PHE A 5 33.84 -21.55 23.52
C PHE A 5 34.43 -22.76 24.24
N PRO A 6 35.67 -22.68 24.76
CA PRO A 6 36.20 -23.79 25.51
C PRO A 6 35.48 -23.87 26.85
N THR A 7 35.04 -25.08 27.21
CA THR A 7 34.38 -25.36 28.49
C THR A 7 35.28 -25.00 29.70
N ASN A 8 36.60 -24.81 29.47
CA ASN A 8 37.53 -24.44 30.54
C ASN A 8 38.73 -23.56 30.08
N TRP A 9 38.46 -22.34 29.58
CA TRP A 9 39.49 -21.34 29.19
C TRP A 9 40.60 -21.13 30.24
N ARG A 10 40.24 -21.16 31.54
CA ARG A 10 41.18 -20.99 32.66
C ARG A 10 42.20 -22.13 32.77
N VAL A 11 41.81 -23.34 32.36
CA VAL A 11 42.72 -24.50 32.34
C VAL A 11 43.66 -24.41 31.14
N LEU A 12 43.13 -24.06 29.97
CA LEU A 12 43.91 -23.90 28.73
C LEU A 12 45.00 -22.83 28.81
N THR A 13 44.75 -21.76 29.55
CA THR A 13 45.67 -20.61 29.69
C THR A 13 46.46 -20.63 31.00
N LYS A 14 46.40 -21.72 31.76
CA LYS A 14 47.10 -21.86 33.04
C LYS A 14 48.62 -21.80 32.83
N GLY A 15 49.27 -20.83 33.46
CA GLY A 15 50.72 -20.63 33.34
C GLY A 15 51.16 -19.79 32.13
N ASP A 16 50.23 -19.33 31.28
CA ASP A 16 50.54 -18.42 30.18
C ASP A 16 50.44 -16.96 30.68
N SER A 17 51.58 -16.26 30.76
CA SER A 17 51.66 -14.86 31.18
C SER A 17 51.50 -13.86 30.03
N SER A 18 51.26 -14.34 28.81
CA SER A 18 51.14 -13.49 27.62
C SER A 18 49.88 -12.63 27.65
N SER A 19 49.83 -11.61 26.78
CA SER A 19 48.67 -10.76 26.63
C SER A 19 47.43 -11.56 26.21
N MET A 20 46.22 -11.03 26.46
CA MET A 20 44.99 -11.70 26.03
C MET A 20 44.95 -11.93 24.51
N PRO A 21 45.38 -10.98 23.65
CA PRO A 21 45.55 -11.24 22.23
C PRO A 21 46.46 -12.42 21.89
N ASP A 22 47.62 -12.52 22.53
CA ASP A 22 48.56 -13.62 22.28
C ASP A 22 47.97 -14.97 22.68
N LYS A 23 47.26 -15.03 23.81
CA LYS A 23 46.54 -16.24 24.26
C LYS A 23 45.49 -16.69 23.26
N VAL A 24 44.70 -15.75 22.74
CA VAL A 24 43.66 -16.05 21.74
C VAL A 24 44.25 -16.55 20.44
N LEU A 25 45.35 -15.95 19.96
CA LEU A 25 46.02 -16.37 18.73
C LEU A 25 46.71 -17.74 18.89
N LYS A 26 47.37 -17.97 20.03
CA LYS A 26 48.06 -19.22 20.36
C LYS A 26 47.09 -20.39 20.52
N HIS A 27 46.02 -20.22 21.29
CA HIS A 27 45.06 -21.28 21.60
C HIS A 27 43.89 -21.36 20.61
N LYS A 28 43.78 -20.42 19.66
CA LYS A 28 42.72 -20.34 18.64
C LYS A 28 41.29 -20.45 19.20
N CYS A 29 41.11 -19.98 20.44
CA CYS A 29 39.82 -19.95 21.14
C CYS A 29 39.78 -18.74 22.08
N TYR A 30 38.62 -18.45 22.67
CA TYR A 30 38.43 -17.33 23.59
C TYR A 30 37.24 -17.58 24.52
N PRO A 31 37.17 -16.94 25.69
CA PRO A 31 36.02 -17.07 26.58
C PRO A 31 34.86 -16.15 26.14
N HIS A 32 33.63 -16.56 26.44
CA HIS A 32 32.42 -15.86 25.98
C HIS A 32 32.34 -14.39 26.40
N TRP A 33 32.76 -14.07 27.63
CA TRP A 33 32.77 -12.71 28.14
C TRP A 33 33.73 -11.81 27.36
N TYR A 34 34.88 -12.32 26.91
CA TYR A 34 35.88 -11.55 26.19
C TYR A 34 35.40 -11.22 24.77
N TYR A 35 34.74 -12.19 24.12
CA TYR A 35 34.06 -11.94 22.85
C TYR A 35 33.02 -10.82 22.97
N LYS A 36 32.17 -10.85 24.01
CA LYS A 36 31.17 -9.81 24.26
C LYS A 36 31.82 -8.44 24.48
N HIS A 37 32.93 -8.40 25.23
CA HIS A 37 33.71 -7.18 25.47
C HIS A 37 34.26 -6.56 24.18
N VAL A 38 34.92 -7.38 23.34
CA VAL A 38 35.49 -6.94 22.05
C VAL A 38 34.40 -6.39 21.13
N VAL A 39 33.24 -7.07 21.04
CA VAL A 39 32.13 -6.68 20.15
C VAL A 39 31.42 -5.39 20.62
N GLU A 40 31.20 -5.22 21.93
CA GLU A 40 30.40 -4.11 22.46
C GLU A 40 31.21 -2.84 22.74
N LYS A 41 32.49 -2.96 23.15
CA LYS A 41 33.28 -1.82 23.67
C LYS A 41 34.75 -1.77 23.20
N GLY A 42 35.21 -2.75 22.40
CA GLY A 42 36.63 -3.03 22.19
C GLY A 42 37.32 -2.39 20.98
N ARG A 43 37.01 -1.15 20.57
CA ARG A 43 37.75 -0.52 19.43
C ARG A 43 39.26 -0.52 19.62
N LYS A 44 39.73 -0.21 20.85
CA LYS A 44 41.15 -0.24 21.23
C LYS A 44 41.73 -1.66 21.14
N GLU A 45 40.99 -2.67 21.60
CA GLU A 45 41.41 -4.07 21.56
C GLU A 45 41.50 -4.59 20.11
N CYS A 46 40.57 -4.22 19.24
CA CYS A 46 40.63 -4.53 17.80
C CYS A 46 41.90 -3.95 17.16
N THR A 47 42.30 -2.72 17.51
CA THR A 47 43.55 -2.12 17.03
C THR A 47 44.78 -2.88 17.52
N VAL A 48 44.80 -3.31 18.79
CA VAL A 48 45.89 -4.12 19.34
C VAL A 48 46.00 -5.47 18.62
N PHE A 49 44.87 -6.16 18.41
CA PHE A 49 44.83 -7.39 17.64
C PHE A 49 45.30 -7.21 16.20
N ALA A 50 44.87 -6.13 15.53
CA ALA A 50 45.28 -5.85 14.15
C ALA A 50 46.79 -5.64 14.05
N ARG A 51 47.39 -4.83 14.94
CA ARG A 51 48.85 -4.64 14.98
C ARG A 51 49.59 -5.95 15.24
N ARG A 52 49.10 -6.74 16.19
CA ARG A 52 49.72 -8.03 16.52
C ARG A 52 49.66 -9.03 15.36
N LEU A 53 48.55 -9.07 14.63
CA LEU A 53 48.43 -9.88 13.42
C LEU A 53 49.44 -9.44 12.36
N CYS A 54 49.57 -8.14 12.12
CA CYS A 54 50.56 -7.58 11.19
C CYS A 54 52.00 -7.93 11.59
N GLU A 55 52.37 -7.83 12.87
CA GLU A 55 53.68 -8.24 13.39
C GLU A 55 53.97 -9.72 13.12
N LEU A 56 53.01 -10.61 13.38
CA LEU A 56 53.18 -12.06 13.20
C LEU A 56 53.37 -12.47 11.74
N VAL A 57 52.83 -11.69 10.79
CA VAL A 57 52.99 -11.95 9.35
C VAL A 57 54.07 -11.07 8.69
N GLY A 58 54.71 -10.16 9.44
CA GLY A 58 55.72 -9.24 8.92
C GLY A 58 55.18 -8.13 8.02
N VAL A 59 53.92 -7.74 8.17
CA VAL A 59 53.30 -6.65 7.39
C VAL A 59 53.40 -5.33 8.17
N SER A 60 53.81 -4.25 7.50
CA SER A 60 53.93 -2.94 8.14
C SER A 60 52.55 -2.37 8.52
N THR A 61 52.47 -1.76 9.71
CA THR A 61 51.25 -1.06 10.15
C THR A 61 51.20 0.40 9.71
N GLU A 62 52.28 0.91 9.10
CA GLU A 62 52.40 2.29 8.61
C GLU A 62 51.96 2.45 7.14
N LYS A 63 51.76 1.33 6.45
CA LYS A 63 51.31 1.28 5.05
C LYS A 63 49.98 0.56 4.95
N MET A 64 49.20 0.89 3.91
CA MET A 64 47.98 0.16 3.61
C MET A 64 48.30 -1.28 3.22
N CYS A 65 47.58 -2.24 3.81
CA CYS A 65 47.67 -3.65 3.43
C CYS A 65 47.24 -3.79 1.96
N ASN A 66 48.01 -4.52 1.16
CA ASN A 66 47.68 -4.79 -0.23
C ASN A 66 46.96 -6.15 -0.39
N ILE A 67 46.35 -6.39 -1.56
CA ILE A 67 45.59 -7.62 -1.82
C ILE A 67 46.45 -8.89 -1.83
N ASN A 68 47.76 -8.78 -2.09
CA ASN A 68 48.68 -9.91 -2.13
C ASN A 68 49.07 -10.36 -0.71
N GLU A 69 49.13 -9.43 0.24
CA GLU A 69 49.42 -9.69 1.66
C GLU A 69 48.30 -10.47 2.36
N ILE A 70 47.08 -10.50 1.80
CA ILE A 70 45.93 -11.26 2.34
C ILE A 70 46.28 -12.74 2.55
N GLN A 71 47.09 -13.33 1.66
CA GLN A 71 47.48 -14.75 1.76
C GLN A 71 48.23 -15.06 3.06
N LEU A 72 48.98 -14.10 3.61
CA LEU A 72 49.70 -14.28 4.87
C LEU A 72 48.72 -14.44 6.04
N PHE A 73 47.67 -13.62 6.07
CA PHE A 73 46.62 -13.70 7.09
C PHE A 73 45.76 -14.96 6.94
N GLU A 74 45.49 -15.41 5.71
CA GLU A 74 44.78 -16.67 5.43
C GLU A 74 45.51 -17.87 6.05
N ARG A 75 46.85 -17.95 5.88
CA ARG A 75 47.69 -19.01 6.46
C ARG A 75 47.73 -18.94 7.98
N LEU A 76 47.95 -17.76 8.56
CA LEU A 76 48.03 -17.59 10.02
C LEU A 76 46.72 -17.98 10.71
N LEU A 77 45.58 -17.54 10.15
CA LEU A 77 44.27 -17.72 10.77
C LEU A 77 43.56 -19.01 10.35
N ASN A 78 44.08 -19.73 9.35
CA ASN A 78 43.42 -20.89 8.73
C ASN A 78 41.99 -20.57 8.25
N LEU A 79 41.89 -19.51 7.44
CA LEU A 79 40.64 -18.99 6.88
C LEU A 79 40.82 -18.80 5.36
N GLN A 80 39.69 -18.66 4.66
CA GLN A 80 39.66 -18.22 3.26
C GLN A 80 39.07 -16.80 3.23
N ILE A 81 39.82 -15.83 2.68
CA ILE A 81 39.41 -14.42 2.59
C ILE A 81 39.06 -14.12 1.13
N LEU A 82 37.79 -13.81 0.91
CA LEU A 82 37.26 -13.41 -0.39
C LEU A 82 37.12 -11.90 -0.46
N VAL A 83 37.56 -11.29 -1.56
CA VAL A 83 37.56 -9.84 -1.74
C VAL A 83 36.63 -9.45 -2.89
N ILE A 84 35.74 -8.51 -2.63
CA ILE A 84 34.82 -7.89 -3.58
C ILE A 84 35.27 -6.46 -3.86
N SER A 85 35.38 -6.04 -5.12
CA SER A 85 35.80 -4.68 -5.51
C SER A 85 34.61 -3.73 -5.71
N SER A 86 34.72 -2.50 -5.19
CA SER A 86 33.79 -1.41 -5.50
C SER A 86 33.89 -0.94 -6.95
N LYS A 87 35.11 -0.90 -7.51
CA LYS A 87 35.39 -0.40 -8.86
C LYS A 87 34.88 -1.34 -9.95
N LEU A 88 34.89 -2.65 -9.70
CA LEU A 88 34.48 -3.66 -10.68
C LEU A 88 33.03 -4.11 -10.52
N GLY A 89 32.16 -3.23 -9.99
CA GLY A 89 30.73 -3.51 -9.87
C GLY A 89 30.42 -4.66 -8.92
N ASN A 90 31.07 -4.70 -7.76
CA ASN A 90 30.90 -5.71 -6.71
C ASN A 90 31.24 -7.14 -7.16
N LYS A 91 32.22 -7.29 -8.06
CA LYS A 91 32.76 -8.60 -8.46
C LYS A 91 33.83 -9.09 -7.48
N PHE A 92 33.90 -10.41 -7.32
CA PHE A 92 35.00 -11.06 -6.62
C PHE A 92 36.30 -10.88 -7.41
N ILE A 93 37.28 -10.23 -6.80
CA ILE A 93 38.63 -10.05 -7.36
C ILE A 93 39.64 -11.02 -6.77
N ARG A 94 39.31 -11.63 -5.62
CA ARG A 94 40.09 -12.69 -4.99
C ARG A 94 39.13 -13.69 -4.34
N ILE A 95 39.32 -14.97 -4.64
CA ILE A 95 38.54 -16.09 -4.07
C ILE A 95 39.42 -16.96 -3.15
N GLY A 96 40.75 -16.81 -3.21
CA GLY A 96 41.70 -17.66 -2.46
C GLY A 96 41.75 -19.09 -2.99
N GLU A 97 42.65 -19.92 -2.44
CA GLU A 97 42.69 -21.36 -2.76
C GLU A 97 41.46 -22.06 -2.15
N ASN A 98 40.74 -22.83 -2.97
CA ASN A 98 39.45 -23.40 -2.61
C ASN A 98 39.64 -24.69 -1.80
N GLU A 99 39.92 -24.56 -0.50
CA GLU A 99 39.90 -25.69 0.42
C GLU A 99 38.52 -25.83 1.09
N PRO A 100 37.82 -26.98 0.93
CA PRO A 100 36.41 -27.15 1.32
C PRO A 100 36.11 -26.94 2.82
N ILE A 101 37.13 -26.94 3.68
CA ILE A 101 37.00 -26.98 5.15
C ILE A 101 37.26 -25.61 5.80
N ARG A 102 37.85 -24.65 5.08
CA ARG A 102 38.24 -23.36 5.67
C ARG A 102 37.03 -22.44 5.84
N LYS A 103 36.94 -21.77 7.00
CA LYS A 103 35.90 -20.76 7.25
C LYS A 103 36.14 -19.56 6.33
N LYS A 104 35.07 -19.09 5.68
CA LYS A 104 35.09 -17.98 4.71
C LYS A 104 34.86 -16.63 5.38
N VAL A 105 35.68 -15.64 5.05
CA VAL A 105 35.56 -14.23 5.44
C VAL A 105 35.45 -13.39 4.18
N PHE A 106 34.59 -12.37 4.19
CA PHE A 106 34.30 -11.55 3.02
C PHE A 106 34.71 -10.10 3.30
N LEU A 107 35.54 -9.53 2.43
CA LEU A 107 35.99 -8.16 2.50
C LEU A 107 35.51 -7.39 1.27
N TYR A 108 35.15 -6.12 1.47
CA TYR A 108 34.85 -5.16 0.44
C TYR A 108 36.02 -4.20 0.30
N LEU A 109 36.66 -4.20 -0.87
CA LEU A 109 37.71 -3.27 -1.22
C LEU A 109 37.06 -2.04 -1.84
N VAL A 110 37.14 -0.92 -1.11
CA VAL A 110 36.70 0.39 -1.59
C VAL A 110 37.90 1.11 -2.17
N GLU A 111 37.84 1.35 -3.48
CA GLU A 111 38.89 2.02 -4.26
C GLU A 111 38.38 3.42 -4.63
N GLN A 112 38.99 4.47 -4.05
CA GLN A 112 38.83 5.88 -4.43
C GLN A 112 40.17 6.41 -4.96
N ASP A 113 40.15 7.50 -5.72
CA ASP A 113 41.30 7.96 -6.52
C ASP A 113 42.62 8.13 -5.74
N GLU A 114 42.58 8.35 -4.42
CA GLU A 114 43.77 8.45 -3.56
C GLU A 114 43.81 7.47 -2.37
N PHE A 115 42.78 6.63 -2.16
CA PHE A 115 42.69 5.74 -0.99
C PHE A 115 42.06 4.38 -1.31
N GLN A 116 42.67 3.31 -0.79
CA GLN A 116 42.13 1.94 -0.84
C GLN A 116 41.88 1.41 0.57
N HIS A 117 40.65 1.05 0.91
CA HIS A 117 40.36 0.47 2.23
C HIS A 117 39.55 -0.82 2.15
N PHE A 118 39.88 -1.76 3.03
CA PHE A 118 39.11 -2.99 3.21
C PHE A 118 38.07 -2.81 4.31
N THR A 119 36.83 -3.11 4.00
CA THR A 119 35.71 -3.15 4.95
C THR A 119 35.18 -4.58 5.06
N ALA A 120 34.89 -5.05 6.27
CA ALA A 120 34.33 -6.39 6.46
C ALA A 120 32.86 -6.45 6.02
N ILE A 121 32.50 -7.46 5.23
CA ILE A 121 31.11 -7.75 4.87
C ILE A 121 30.55 -8.72 5.91
N VAL A 122 29.70 -8.19 6.80
CA VAL A 122 29.07 -8.98 7.88
C VAL A 122 27.79 -9.70 7.43
N SER A 123 27.19 -9.26 6.33
CA SER A 123 25.98 -9.84 5.75
C SER A 123 26.05 -9.81 4.23
N LEU A 124 26.24 -10.96 3.60
CA LEU A 124 26.30 -11.08 2.14
C LEU A 124 24.93 -10.84 1.50
N THR A 125 23.86 -11.29 2.14
CA THR A 125 22.49 -11.06 1.68
C THR A 125 22.12 -9.58 1.74
N GLY A 126 22.56 -8.88 2.79
CA GLY A 126 22.43 -7.42 2.89
C GLY A 126 23.29 -6.69 1.86
N PHE A 127 24.52 -7.15 1.63
CA PHE A 127 25.45 -6.52 0.69
C PHE A 127 24.99 -6.66 -0.78
N PHE A 128 24.50 -7.84 -1.18
CA PHE A 128 24.02 -8.10 -2.55
C PHE A 128 22.51 -7.84 -2.74
N THR A 129 21.81 -7.34 -1.71
CA THR A 129 20.36 -7.11 -1.74
C THR A 129 19.59 -8.34 -2.24
N CYS A 130 19.86 -9.50 -1.64
CA CYS A 130 19.26 -10.77 -2.03
C CYS A 130 18.77 -11.57 -0.83
N ASN A 131 17.85 -12.51 -1.06
CA ASN A 131 17.32 -13.34 0.04
C ASN A 131 18.34 -14.39 0.52
N TYR A 132 19.15 -14.92 -0.40
CA TYR A 132 20.10 -16.00 -0.13
C TYR A 132 21.41 -15.81 -0.90
N PHE A 133 22.49 -16.39 -0.40
CA PHE A 133 23.80 -16.37 -1.05
C PHE A 133 24.43 -17.75 -0.98
N CYS A 134 24.87 -18.28 -2.13
CA CYS A 134 25.52 -19.58 -2.17
C CYS A 134 27.02 -19.42 -1.89
N SER A 135 27.50 -19.98 -0.78
CA SER A 135 28.92 -19.93 -0.43
C SER A 135 29.80 -20.82 -1.32
N THR A 136 29.23 -21.82 -1.99
CA THR A 136 29.97 -22.72 -2.90
C THR A 136 30.26 -22.05 -4.23
N CYS A 137 29.23 -21.55 -4.93
CA CYS A 137 29.40 -20.95 -6.26
C CYS A 137 29.50 -19.41 -6.25
N LEU A 138 29.45 -18.81 -5.05
CA LEU A 138 29.59 -17.37 -4.80
C LEU A 138 28.57 -16.50 -5.55
N LYS A 139 27.34 -17.00 -5.71
CA LYS A 139 26.25 -16.30 -6.41
C LYS A 139 25.10 -15.94 -5.46
N PRO A 140 24.58 -14.70 -5.51
CA PRO A 140 23.33 -14.34 -4.86
C PRO A 140 22.13 -14.96 -5.59
N TYR A 141 21.07 -15.27 -4.86
CA TYR A 141 19.82 -15.78 -5.42
C TYR A 141 18.62 -15.43 -4.51
N ASN A 142 17.43 -15.31 -5.11
CA ASN A 142 16.22 -14.90 -4.38
C ASN A 142 15.27 -16.07 -4.08
N ASP A 143 15.40 -17.16 -4.82
CA ASP A 143 14.55 -18.35 -4.71
C ASP A 143 15.42 -19.59 -4.48
N LYS A 144 15.22 -20.27 -3.34
CA LYS A 144 15.95 -21.51 -3.00
C LYS A 144 15.73 -22.62 -4.01
N ASP A 145 14.58 -22.59 -4.66
CA ASP A 145 14.12 -23.71 -5.48
C ASP A 145 14.64 -23.65 -6.91
N GLN A 146 15.16 -22.48 -7.31
CA GLN A 146 15.74 -22.22 -8.62
C GLN A 146 17.27 -22.27 -8.59
N HIS A 147 17.87 -22.32 -7.39
CA HIS A 147 19.32 -22.35 -7.27
C HIS A 147 19.88 -23.77 -7.43
N SER A 148 20.59 -24.00 -8.53
CA SER A 148 21.32 -25.24 -8.80
C SER A 148 22.80 -24.92 -8.96
N CYS A 149 23.66 -25.61 -8.20
CA CYS A 149 25.11 -25.57 -8.38
C CYS A 149 25.70 -26.97 -8.13
N GLU A 150 27.02 -27.11 -8.18
CA GLU A 150 27.71 -28.40 -8.00
C GLU A 150 27.28 -29.15 -6.74
N THR A 151 27.09 -28.44 -5.62
CA THR A 151 26.68 -29.04 -4.35
C THR A 151 25.22 -28.76 -3.98
N THR A 152 24.57 -27.74 -4.58
CA THR A 152 23.16 -27.45 -4.31
C THR A 152 22.26 -28.04 -5.38
N CYS A 153 21.31 -28.87 -4.99
CA CYS A 153 20.45 -29.59 -5.90
C CYS A 153 18.99 -29.14 -5.79
N THR A 154 18.37 -28.78 -6.91
CA THR A 154 16.94 -28.40 -6.96
C THR A 154 16.01 -29.60 -6.90
N VAL A 155 16.54 -30.84 -6.98
CA VAL A 155 15.75 -32.09 -6.91
C VAL A 155 15.43 -32.48 -5.48
N CYS A 156 16.46 -32.63 -4.65
CA CYS A 156 16.29 -32.93 -3.23
C CYS A 156 16.37 -31.70 -2.31
N CYS A 157 16.56 -30.50 -2.88
CA CYS A 157 16.70 -29.23 -2.16
C CYS A 157 17.81 -29.24 -1.08
N SER A 158 18.86 -30.05 -1.30
CA SER A 158 20.02 -30.19 -0.42
C SER A 158 21.16 -29.30 -0.89
N SER A 159 21.87 -28.65 0.04
CA SER A 159 23.10 -27.87 -0.20
C SER A 159 24.38 -28.72 -0.28
N CYS A 160 24.26 -30.03 -0.03
CA CYS A 160 25.33 -31.02 -0.07
C CYS A 160 24.87 -32.22 -0.92
N CYS A 161 24.77 -32.03 -2.23
CA CYS A 161 24.31 -33.03 -3.19
C CYS A 161 25.16 -32.91 -4.47
N ILE A 162 26.16 -33.77 -4.56
CA ILE A 162 27.14 -33.80 -5.66
C ILE A 162 26.68 -34.69 -6.81
N HIS A 163 27.20 -34.44 -8.01
CA HIS A 163 26.99 -35.31 -9.15
C HIS A 163 27.83 -36.59 -9.01
N THR A 164 27.20 -37.73 -9.26
CA THR A 164 27.88 -39.03 -9.35
C THR A 164 27.69 -39.62 -10.73
N SER A 165 28.52 -40.58 -11.12
CA SER A 165 28.40 -41.31 -12.40
C SER A 165 27.10 -42.14 -12.51
N SER A 166 26.38 -42.35 -11.41
CA SER A 166 25.15 -43.14 -11.34
C SER A 166 23.92 -42.26 -11.07
N THR A 167 23.49 -41.48 -12.07
CA THR A 167 22.24 -40.68 -11.99
C THR A 167 21.00 -41.58 -12.05
N MET A 168 19.93 -41.21 -11.35
CA MET A 168 18.71 -42.00 -11.27
C MET A 168 17.47 -41.22 -11.71
N SER A 169 16.66 -41.81 -12.59
CA SER A 169 15.36 -41.23 -12.97
C SER A 169 14.26 -41.69 -12.02
N CYS A 170 13.52 -40.75 -11.43
CA CYS A 170 12.39 -41.05 -10.57
C CYS A 170 11.13 -41.30 -11.39
N ARG A 171 10.49 -42.47 -11.23
CA ARG A 171 9.29 -42.82 -12.03
C ARG A 171 8.04 -42.03 -11.65
N THR A 172 7.97 -41.51 -10.43
CA THR A 172 6.82 -40.77 -9.89
C THR A 172 6.81 -39.33 -10.36
N CYS A 173 7.86 -38.56 -10.05
CA CYS A 173 7.96 -37.15 -10.45
C CYS A 173 8.65 -36.94 -11.80
N ASN A 174 9.21 -38.00 -12.40
CA ASN A 174 9.94 -37.97 -13.68
C ASN A 174 11.17 -37.05 -13.70
N ARG A 175 11.74 -36.74 -12.53
CA ARG A 175 12.96 -35.92 -12.37
C ARG A 175 14.21 -36.79 -12.26
N LEU A 176 15.34 -36.26 -12.72
CA LEU A 176 16.65 -36.92 -12.66
C LEU A 176 17.41 -36.55 -11.38
N CYS A 177 17.63 -37.52 -10.50
CA CYS A 177 18.42 -37.40 -9.27
C CYS A 177 19.92 -37.56 -9.57
N ARG A 178 20.76 -36.78 -8.86
CA ARG A 178 22.23 -36.74 -9.06
C ARG A 178 22.99 -37.98 -8.57
N SER A 179 22.37 -38.74 -7.67
CA SER A 179 22.92 -39.92 -7.01
C SER A 179 21.79 -40.72 -6.35
N GLN A 180 22.11 -41.93 -5.86
CA GLN A 180 21.21 -42.72 -5.01
C GLN A 180 20.77 -41.95 -3.76
N GLU A 181 21.68 -41.21 -3.12
CA GLU A 181 21.37 -40.41 -1.92
C GLU A 181 20.39 -39.27 -2.25
N CYS A 182 20.57 -38.61 -3.40
CA CYS A 182 19.61 -37.63 -3.90
C CYS A 182 18.23 -38.28 -4.13
N PHE A 183 18.20 -39.51 -4.65
CA PHE A 183 16.97 -40.25 -4.88
C PHE A 183 16.24 -40.58 -3.56
N LEU A 184 16.94 -41.00 -2.51
CA LEU A 184 16.31 -41.24 -1.21
C LEU A 184 15.80 -39.94 -0.58
N LYS A 185 16.64 -38.90 -0.56
CA LYS A 185 16.33 -37.63 0.09
C LYS A 185 15.19 -36.85 -0.56
N HIS A 186 15.03 -36.90 -1.89
CA HIS A 186 13.93 -36.18 -2.54
C HIS A 186 12.57 -36.83 -2.28
N ALA A 187 12.53 -38.15 -2.00
CA ALA A 187 11.32 -38.90 -1.66
C ALA A 187 10.99 -38.86 -0.16
N GLU A 188 11.91 -38.36 0.66
CA GLU A 188 11.75 -38.27 2.11
C GLU A 188 10.76 -37.16 2.51
N LYS A 189 9.82 -37.48 3.41
CA LYS A 189 8.89 -36.52 3.99
C LYS A 189 9.51 -35.85 5.21
N LYS A 190 9.33 -34.53 5.33
CA LYS A 190 9.84 -33.76 6.48
C LYS A 190 8.82 -33.72 7.60
N GLN A 191 9.22 -34.09 8.81
CA GLN A 191 8.38 -33.97 9.99
C GLN A 191 8.27 -32.50 10.46
N THR A 192 7.08 -32.12 10.88
CA THR A 192 6.80 -30.80 11.47
C THR A 192 6.98 -30.83 12.98
N ARG A 193 7.31 -29.67 13.57
CA ARG A 193 7.45 -29.51 15.03
C ARG A 193 6.16 -29.79 15.83
N LYS A 194 5.01 -29.92 15.15
CA LYS A 194 3.69 -30.18 15.73
C LYS A 194 3.16 -31.61 15.45
N GLY A 195 4.03 -32.53 14.99
CA GLY A 195 3.67 -33.95 14.82
C GLY A 195 2.96 -34.32 13.51
N GLY A 196 2.92 -33.44 12.51
CA GLY A 196 2.46 -33.75 11.15
C GLY A 196 3.60 -33.93 10.13
N SER A 197 3.34 -34.57 8.99
CA SER A 197 4.31 -34.78 7.92
C SER A 197 4.06 -33.83 6.74
N LEU A 198 5.09 -33.11 6.28
CA LEU A 198 5.04 -32.33 5.03
C LEU A 198 5.23 -33.23 3.81
N PRO A 199 4.66 -32.88 2.64
CA PRO A 199 4.93 -33.60 1.40
C PRO A 199 6.43 -33.55 1.06
N SER A 200 6.93 -34.64 0.50
CA SER A 200 8.29 -34.76 -0.02
C SER A 200 8.48 -33.89 -1.27
N GLU A 201 9.74 -33.64 -1.66
CA GLU A 201 10.02 -32.90 -2.90
C GLU A 201 9.54 -33.67 -4.16
N CYS A 202 9.42 -34.99 -4.06
CA CYS A 202 8.84 -35.85 -5.09
C CYS A 202 7.33 -35.64 -5.27
N GLU A 203 6.60 -35.38 -4.18
CA GLU A 203 5.14 -35.17 -4.20
C GLU A 203 4.77 -33.73 -4.60
N LYS A 204 5.65 -32.75 -4.38
CA LYS A 204 5.37 -31.34 -4.71
C LYS A 204 5.56 -31.01 -6.19
N ARG A 205 6.46 -31.71 -6.87
CA ARG A 205 6.89 -31.34 -8.23
C ARG A 205 6.80 -32.49 -9.20
N TYR A 206 6.42 -32.20 -10.43
CA TYR A 206 6.37 -33.16 -11.51
C TYR A 206 7.00 -32.61 -12.77
N GLN A 207 7.85 -33.39 -13.44
CA GLN A 207 8.43 -33.03 -14.73
C GLN A 207 7.64 -33.70 -15.87
N CYS A 208 7.00 -32.88 -16.72
CA CYS A 208 6.24 -33.39 -17.86
C CYS A 208 7.08 -34.29 -18.76
N LYS A 209 6.57 -35.48 -19.10
CA LYS A 209 7.28 -36.45 -19.96
C LYS A 209 7.50 -35.94 -21.38
N ILE A 210 6.58 -35.10 -21.88
CA ILE A 210 6.57 -34.57 -23.25
C ILE A 210 7.37 -33.27 -23.32
N CYS A 211 6.89 -32.17 -22.72
CA CYS A 211 7.53 -30.86 -22.84
C CYS A 211 8.68 -30.61 -21.84
N LYS A 212 8.97 -31.56 -20.93
CA LYS A 212 10.01 -31.47 -19.88
C LYS A 212 9.85 -30.31 -18.89
N LYS A 213 8.74 -29.56 -18.95
CA LYS A 213 8.39 -28.47 -18.03
C LYS A 213 8.19 -29.02 -16.61
N LEU A 214 8.74 -28.31 -15.62
CA LEU A 214 8.56 -28.61 -14.21
C LEU A 214 7.28 -27.94 -13.70
N LEU A 215 6.37 -28.74 -13.17
CA LEU A 215 5.08 -28.33 -12.64
C LEU A 215 5.11 -28.43 -11.11
N ASP A 216 4.38 -27.53 -10.46
CA ASP A 216 4.05 -27.61 -9.04
C ASP A 216 2.65 -28.21 -8.90
N TRP A 217 2.50 -29.26 -8.08
CA TRP A 217 1.23 -29.98 -7.95
C TRP A 217 0.11 -29.12 -7.39
N ASP A 218 0.41 -28.17 -6.50
CA ASP A 218 -0.60 -27.32 -5.87
C ASP A 218 -1.08 -26.21 -6.83
N ASP A 219 -0.22 -25.75 -7.75
CA ASP A 219 -0.54 -24.69 -8.72
C ASP A 219 -1.12 -25.24 -10.04
N ARG A 220 -0.50 -26.31 -10.58
CA ARG A 220 -0.87 -26.87 -11.89
C ARG A 220 -0.60 -28.39 -11.94
N PRO A 221 -1.56 -29.24 -11.50
CA PRO A 221 -1.34 -30.68 -11.49
C PRO A 221 -1.20 -31.26 -12.91
N PRO A 222 -0.46 -32.38 -13.08
CA PRO A 222 -0.21 -32.97 -14.40
C PRO A 222 -1.47 -33.37 -15.17
N THR A 223 -2.59 -33.60 -14.47
CA THR A 223 -3.89 -33.98 -15.06
C THR A 223 -4.53 -32.86 -15.88
N VAL A 224 -4.22 -31.59 -15.57
CA VAL A 224 -4.78 -30.41 -16.26
C VAL A 224 -3.73 -29.65 -17.07
N HIS A 225 -2.48 -30.13 -17.08
CA HIS A 225 -1.38 -29.54 -17.83
C HIS A 225 -1.49 -29.84 -19.32
N GLN A 226 -1.38 -28.80 -20.14
CA GLN A 226 -1.25 -28.91 -21.59
C GLN A 226 0.16 -28.51 -22.05
N CYS A 227 0.80 -29.33 -22.88
CA CYS A 227 2.15 -29.02 -23.38
C CYS A 227 2.13 -27.76 -24.26
N GLY A 228 3.13 -26.90 -24.09
CA GLY A 228 3.16 -25.59 -24.74
C GLY A 228 2.43 -24.49 -23.98
N GLU A 229 1.79 -24.81 -22.85
CA GLU A 229 1.12 -23.79 -22.04
C GLU A 229 2.13 -22.89 -21.30
N TRP A 230 1.81 -21.62 -21.16
CA TRP A 230 2.54 -20.66 -20.35
C TRP A 230 1.60 -19.92 -19.39
N LYS A 231 2.09 -19.57 -18.21
CA LYS A 231 1.33 -18.84 -17.21
C LYS A 231 1.50 -17.36 -17.47
N CYS A 232 0.41 -16.66 -17.72
CA CYS A 232 0.47 -15.24 -17.97
C CYS A 232 0.92 -14.49 -16.70
N PRO A 233 1.98 -13.66 -16.76
CA PRO A 233 2.45 -12.92 -15.59
C PRO A 233 1.45 -11.86 -15.12
N CYS A 234 0.54 -11.45 -16.02
CA CYS A 234 -0.47 -10.42 -15.80
C CYS A 234 -1.75 -10.97 -15.17
N CYS A 235 -2.42 -11.95 -15.78
CA CYS A 235 -3.70 -12.49 -15.28
C CYS A 235 -3.57 -13.73 -14.39
N LYS A 236 -2.38 -14.36 -14.35
CA LYS A 236 -2.05 -15.60 -13.62
C LYS A 236 -2.71 -16.89 -14.12
N GLU A 237 -3.41 -16.85 -15.25
CA GLU A 237 -3.99 -18.02 -15.91
C GLU A 237 -3.01 -18.69 -16.91
N TYR A 238 -3.31 -19.94 -17.31
CA TYR A 238 -2.48 -20.74 -18.24
C TYR A 238 -3.08 -20.77 -19.65
N TYR A 239 -2.25 -20.57 -20.68
CA TYR A 239 -2.67 -20.55 -22.09
C TYR A 239 -1.69 -21.29 -22.99
N THR A 240 -2.19 -21.92 -24.05
CA THR A 240 -1.41 -22.45 -25.17
C THR A 240 -1.52 -21.49 -26.36
N GLY A 241 -0.39 -21.05 -26.93
CA GLY A 241 -0.37 -20.09 -28.06
C GLY A 241 -0.29 -18.61 -27.66
N GLU A 242 -0.77 -17.73 -28.53
CA GLU A 242 -0.74 -16.27 -28.33
C GLU A 242 -1.72 -15.84 -27.22
N HIS A 243 -1.26 -14.98 -26.31
CA HIS A 243 -2.09 -14.39 -25.27
C HIS A 243 -1.70 -12.93 -25.04
N LEU A 244 -2.56 -12.03 -25.51
CA LEU A 244 -2.35 -10.58 -25.61
C LEU A 244 -2.70 -9.86 -24.29
N CYS A 245 -2.08 -10.27 -23.17
CA CYS A 245 -2.35 -9.72 -21.85
C CYS A 245 -1.21 -8.80 -21.35
N TYR A 246 -1.44 -7.49 -21.43
CA TYR A 246 -0.41 -6.47 -21.25
C TYR A 246 -0.43 -5.75 -19.89
N GLN A 247 -1.40 -6.02 -19.00
CA GLN A 247 -1.52 -5.32 -17.70
C GLN A 247 -1.90 -6.26 -16.55
N ARG A 248 -1.28 -6.06 -15.37
CA ARG A 248 -1.42 -6.90 -14.17
C ARG A 248 -2.83 -6.88 -13.61
N LYS A 249 -3.39 -8.07 -13.32
CA LYS A 249 -4.61 -8.26 -12.51
C LYS A 249 -4.37 -7.69 -11.11
N ILE A 250 -5.17 -6.72 -10.70
CA ILE A 250 -5.24 -6.32 -9.29
C ILE A 250 -5.98 -7.46 -8.58
N VAL A 251 -5.25 -8.19 -7.75
CA VAL A 251 -5.87 -9.19 -6.87
C VAL A 251 -6.62 -8.40 -5.80
N ASN A 252 -7.94 -8.32 -5.93
CA ASN A 252 -8.80 -7.88 -4.85
C ASN A 252 -8.78 -8.98 -3.79
N GLU A 253 -7.87 -8.86 -2.82
CA GLU A 253 -8.04 -9.57 -1.55
C GLU A 253 -9.37 -9.11 -0.97
N LEU A 254 -10.30 -10.06 -0.78
CA LEU A 254 -11.64 -9.88 -0.24
C LEU A 254 -11.61 -8.96 0.99
N ASN A 255 -11.84 -7.67 0.77
CA ASN A 255 -12.42 -6.78 1.74
C ASN A 255 -13.89 -6.66 1.36
N ASP A 256 -14.77 -6.38 2.32
CA ASP A 256 -16.21 -6.17 2.08
C ASP A 256 -16.55 -4.98 1.14
N ASN A 257 -15.55 -4.43 0.44
CA ASN A 257 -15.56 -3.24 -0.40
C ASN A 257 -16.35 -2.11 0.28
N ILE A 258 -15.82 -1.66 1.42
CA ILE A 258 -16.46 -0.57 2.15
C ILE A 258 -16.31 0.72 1.31
N MET A 259 -17.46 1.26 0.93
CA MET A 259 -17.61 2.55 0.28
C MET A 259 -18.17 3.55 1.29
N ILE A 260 -17.55 4.71 1.36
CA ILE A 260 -17.95 5.83 2.21
C ILE A 260 -18.32 6.97 1.28
N PHE A 261 -19.58 7.36 1.31
CA PHE A 261 -20.11 8.49 0.55
C PHE A 261 -20.25 9.66 1.49
N PHE A 262 -19.85 10.84 1.04
CA PHE A 262 -20.01 12.03 1.84
C PHE A 262 -20.26 13.26 0.98
N ASP A 263 -20.91 14.23 1.61
CA ASP A 263 -21.13 15.56 1.08
C ASP A 263 -20.88 16.58 2.19
N THR A 264 -20.42 17.77 1.82
CA THR A 264 -20.05 18.83 2.77
C THR A 264 -20.79 20.12 2.49
N GLU A 265 -21.32 20.74 3.56
CA GLU A 265 -21.78 22.13 3.50
C GLU A 265 -20.76 23.04 4.16
N THR A 266 -20.53 24.19 3.53
CA THR A 266 -19.53 25.16 3.96
C THR A 266 -20.15 26.51 4.20
N LYS A 267 -19.74 27.18 5.28
CA LYS A 267 -19.97 28.61 5.47
C LYS A 267 -18.91 29.43 4.75
N GLN A 268 -19.27 30.66 4.38
CA GLN A 268 -18.43 31.62 3.64
C GLN A 268 -18.42 33.03 4.27
N ASP A 269 -18.75 33.12 5.55
CA ASP A 269 -18.82 34.39 6.30
C ASP A 269 -17.43 34.98 6.62
N SER A 270 -16.39 34.15 6.61
CA SER A 270 -15.01 34.53 6.92
C SER A 270 -14.17 34.90 5.67
N LEU A 271 -13.08 35.64 5.89
CA LEU A 271 -12.12 36.03 4.86
C LEU A 271 -10.76 35.40 5.12
N LEU A 272 -10.13 34.85 4.09
CA LEU A 272 -8.72 34.46 4.12
C LEU A 272 -7.86 35.72 4.15
N GLN A 273 -7.08 35.93 5.22
CA GLN A 273 -6.26 37.13 5.38
C GLN A 273 -4.82 36.79 5.79
N CYS A 274 -3.88 37.67 5.42
CA CYS A 274 -2.53 37.59 5.93
C CYS A 274 -2.46 38.07 7.39
N LYS A 275 -1.33 37.87 8.07
CA LYS A 275 -1.14 38.27 9.49
C LYS A 275 -1.46 39.76 9.76
N ASN A 276 -1.35 40.61 8.75
CA ASN A 276 -1.57 42.05 8.84
C ASN A 276 -2.96 42.47 8.32
N GLY A 277 -3.88 41.52 8.13
CA GLY A 277 -5.18 41.75 7.52
C GLY A 277 -5.13 41.87 5.99
N TYR A 278 -6.30 41.87 5.35
CA TYR A 278 -6.39 42.18 3.92
C TYR A 278 -6.40 43.70 3.69
N ASN A 279 -5.43 44.18 2.92
CA ASN A 279 -5.37 45.57 2.47
C ASN A 279 -5.33 45.62 0.92
N PRO A 280 -6.40 46.03 0.22
CA PRO A 280 -6.47 46.00 -1.25
C PRO A 280 -5.47 46.96 -1.90
N THR A 281 -4.87 46.55 -3.04
CA THR A 281 -3.82 47.34 -3.71
C THR A 281 -4.26 48.71 -4.23
N ASP A 282 -5.47 48.84 -4.72
CA ASP A 282 -5.99 50.09 -5.26
C ASP A 282 -7.52 50.14 -5.07
N THR A 283 -7.99 51.08 -4.26
CA THR A 283 -9.42 51.34 -4.02
C THR A 283 -10.00 52.39 -4.97
N THR A 284 -9.16 52.98 -5.82
CA THR A 284 -9.48 54.10 -6.72
C THR A 284 -9.40 53.75 -8.20
N CYS A 285 -9.13 52.49 -8.54
CA CYS A 285 -9.02 52.03 -9.91
C CYS A 285 -10.34 52.23 -10.67
N GLU A 286 -10.37 53.18 -11.61
CA GLU A 286 -11.56 53.54 -12.43
C GLU A 286 -12.22 52.33 -13.11
N LYS A 287 -11.44 51.31 -13.48
CA LYS A 287 -11.95 50.07 -14.09
C LYS A 287 -12.66 49.14 -13.09
N CYS A 288 -12.40 49.29 -11.79
CA CYS A 288 -12.93 48.46 -10.72
C CYS A 288 -13.98 49.18 -9.86
N THR A 289 -14.06 50.51 -9.89
CA THR A 289 -14.90 51.32 -8.99
C THR A 289 -16.40 51.00 -9.09
N ASN A 290 -16.84 50.36 -10.19
CA ASN A 290 -18.24 49.95 -10.43
C ASN A 290 -18.38 48.48 -10.89
N GLN A 291 -17.40 47.61 -10.59
CA GLN A 291 -17.45 46.20 -10.98
C GLN A 291 -17.37 45.27 -9.76
N ASP A 292 -18.22 44.23 -9.72
CA ASP A 292 -18.15 43.17 -8.70
C ASP A 292 -16.82 42.38 -8.73
N LYS A 293 -16.13 42.39 -9.89
CA LYS A 293 -14.82 41.74 -10.08
C LYS A 293 -13.70 42.76 -10.21
N LYS A 294 -12.80 42.76 -9.23
CA LYS A 294 -11.53 43.51 -9.27
C LYS A 294 -10.57 42.94 -10.32
N CYS A 295 -9.81 43.80 -10.98
CA CYS A 295 -8.75 43.38 -11.91
C CYS A 295 -7.61 42.64 -11.19
N GLY A 296 -6.77 41.91 -11.94
CA GLY A 296 -5.69 41.09 -11.37
C GLY A 296 -4.75 41.84 -10.42
N LYS A 297 -4.48 43.13 -10.69
CA LYS A 297 -3.65 43.99 -9.84
C LYS A 297 -4.39 44.43 -8.56
N CYS A 298 -5.65 44.83 -8.67
CA CYS A 298 -6.47 45.28 -7.53
C CYS A 298 -6.91 44.13 -6.61
N LYS A 299 -6.80 42.89 -7.09
CA LYS A 299 -7.05 41.67 -6.29
C LYS A 299 -5.91 41.36 -5.32
N LEU A 300 -4.71 41.89 -5.54
CA LEU A 300 -3.57 41.64 -4.65
C LEU A 300 -3.74 42.41 -3.34
N CYS A 301 -3.28 41.82 -2.25
CA CYS A 301 -3.10 42.51 -0.98
C CYS A 301 -1.80 43.32 -1.00
N GLN A 302 -1.82 44.60 -0.62
CA GLN A 302 -0.63 45.45 -0.52
C GLN A 302 0.42 44.84 0.40
N THR A 303 -0.02 44.17 1.47
CA THR A 303 0.88 43.71 2.52
C THR A 303 1.56 42.39 2.20
N CYS A 304 0.86 41.42 1.60
CA CYS A 304 1.42 40.10 1.30
C CYS A 304 1.60 39.82 -0.21
N ASN A 305 1.11 40.71 -1.06
CA ASN A 305 1.11 40.60 -2.52
C ASN A 305 0.49 39.29 -3.04
N LYS A 306 -0.50 38.75 -2.32
CA LYS A 306 -1.25 37.56 -2.71
C LYS A 306 -2.68 37.90 -3.11
N SER A 307 -3.19 37.24 -4.14
CA SER A 307 -4.55 37.41 -4.67
C SER A 307 -5.61 36.63 -3.92
N TRP A 308 -5.21 35.66 -3.08
CA TRP A 308 -6.13 34.92 -2.20
C TRP A 308 -6.45 35.70 -0.92
N CYS A 309 -5.58 36.64 -0.51
CA CYS A 309 -5.81 37.46 0.68
C CYS A 309 -6.98 38.42 0.40
N GLY A 310 -8.01 38.39 1.25
CA GLY A 310 -9.29 39.07 1.06
C GLY A 310 -10.33 38.24 0.31
N SER A 311 -10.02 37.00 -0.07
CA SER A 311 -11.02 36.08 -0.63
C SER A 311 -11.88 35.48 0.47
N ARG A 312 -13.11 35.10 0.13
CA ARG A 312 -14.01 34.35 1.02
C ARG A 312 -13.36 33.02 1.38
N GLU A 313 -13.30 32.73 2.67
CA GLU A 313 -12.85 31.45 3.19
C GLU A 313 -14.03 30.48 3.18
N HIS A 314 -13.82 29.26 2.66
CA HIS A 314 -14.81 28.20 2.74
C HIS A 314 -14.45 27.33 3.93
N THR A 315 -15.32 27.29 4.93
CA THR A 315 -15.12 26.47 6.13
C THR A 315 -16.24 25.47 6.24
N VAL A 316 -15.89 24.18 6.31
CA VAL A 316 -16.87 23.11 6.48
C VAL A 316 -17.52 23.23 7.85
N ASN A 317 -18.85 23.27 7.88
CA ASN A 317 -19.66 23.29 9.11
C ASN A 317 -20.70 22.16 9.18
N PHE A 318 -20.85 21.39 8.10
CA PHE A 318 -21.70 20.21 8.11
C PHE A 318 -21.13 19.15 7.17
N ILE A 319 -21.11 17.89 7.61
CA ILE A 319 -20.78 16.74 6.77
C ILE A 319 -21.81 15.64 7.01
N CYS A 320 -22.40 15.15 5.93
CA CYS A 320 -23.15 13.90 5.96
C CYS A 320 -22.25 12.77 5.44
N MET A 321 -22.16 11.68 6.21
CA MET A 321 -21.44 10.47 5.84
C MET A 321 -22.41 9.30 5.77
N GLN A 322 -22.37 8.54 4.67
CA GLN A 322 -23.09 7.28 4.51
C GLN A 322 -22.16 6.14 4.11
N THR A 323 -22.36 4.94 4.66
CA THR A 323 -21.54 3.77 4.37
C THR A 323 -22.31 2.66 3.66
N ALA A 324 -21.62 1.99 2.74
CA ALA A 324 -22.10 0.80 2.05
C ALA A 324 -20.99 -0.26 1.96
N CYS A 325 -21.40 -1.52 1.90
CA CYS A 325 -20.55 -2.67 1.63
C CYS A 325 -21.38 -3.73 0.91
N ASN A 326 -20.75 -4.82 0.48
CA ASN A 326 -21.41 -5.90 -0.25
C ASN A 326 -22.65 -6.50 0.47
N HIS A 327 -22.74 -6.36 1.79
CA HIS A 327 -23.83 -6.89 2.64
C HIS A 327 -25.05 -5.95 2.78
N CYS A 328 -24.89 -4.66 2.43
CA CYS A 328 -25.91 -3.65 2.71
C CYS A 328 -26.08 -2.57 1.63
N GLN A 329 -25.28 -2.58 0.56
CA GLN A 329 -25.30 -1.53 -0.47
C GLN A 329 -26.70 -1.31 -1.08
N GLU A 330 -27.48 -2.38 -1.27
CA GLU A 330 -28.86 -2.32 -1.79
C GLU A 330 -29.90 -1.96 -0.72
N LYS A 331 -29.55 -2.01 0.57
CA LYS A 331 -30.49 -1.74 1.67
C LYS A 331 -30.63 -0.22 1.88
N PRO A 332 -31.86 0.29 2.06
CA PRO A 332 -32.08 1.71 2.35
C PRO A 332 -31.37 2.13 3.64
N ILE A 333 -31.01 3.42 3.72
CA ILE A 333 -30.39 4.01 4.92
C ILE A 333 -31.39 4.97 5.56
N LEU A 334 -31.81 4.62 6.77
CA LEU A 334 -32.48 5.49 7.72
C LEU A 334 -31.49 5.86 8.83
N GLN A 335 -31.84 6.86 9.64
CA GLN A 335 -31.00 7.32 10.76
C GLN A 335 -30.66 6.21 11.77
N THR A 336 -31.54 5.21 11.89
CA THR A 336 -31.35 4.06 12.79
C THR A 336 -30.71 2.84 12.12
N THR A 337 -30.46 2.87 10.80
CA THR A 337 -29.97 1.71 10.07
C THR A 337 -28.54 1.38 10.45
N LYS A 338 -28.30 0.11 10.80
CA LYS A 338 -26.99 -0.41 11.21
C LYS A 338 -26.41 -1.42 10.23
N CYS A 339 -25.09 -1.59 10.27
CA CYS A 339 -24.37 -2.65 9.58
C CYS A 339 -23.19 -3.13 10.43
N PHE A 340 -23.04 -4.46 10.55
CA PHE A 340 -21.93 -5.08 11.28
C PHE A 340 -20.58 -4.88 10.57
N TYR A 341 -20.58 -4.65 9.26
CA TYR A 341 -19.37 -4.59 8.43
C TYR A 341 -18.88 -3.17 8.16
N CYS A 342 -19.77 -2.25 7.77
CA CYS A 342 -19.38 -0.89 7.36
C CYS A 342 -19.85 0.22 8.30
N GLY A 343 -20.75 -0.08 9.23
CA GLY A 343 -21.32 0.92 10.14
C GLY A 343 -20.27 1.54 11.05
N VAL A 344 -20.46 2.81 11.41
CA VAL A 344 -19.52 3.57 12.25
C VAL A 344 -19.54 3.02 13.68
N ARG A 345 -18.41 2.51 14.19
CA ARG A 345 -18.31 1.92 15.53
C ARG A 345 -17.65 2.88 16.53
N CYS A 346 -17.89 2.63 17.83
CA CYS A 346 -17.17 3.33 18.89
C CYS A 346 -15.72 2.83 19.02
N SER A 347 -14.89 3.51 19.81
CA SER A 347 -13.47 3.14 20.02
C SER A 347 -13.27 1.72 20.57
N LEU A 348 -14.23 1.19 21.32
CA LEU A 348 -14.20 -0.18 21.84
C LEU A 348 -14.58 -1.21 20.76
N CYS A 349 -15.69 -0.97 20.04
CA CYS A 349 -16.21 -1.89 19.04
C CYS A 349 -15.46 -1.85 17.70
N SER A 350 -14.64 -0.82 17.46
CA SER A 350 -13.81 -0.67 16.24
C SER A 350 -12.50 -1.45 16.29
N GLN A 351 -12.17 -2.08 17.44
CA GLN A 351 -10.98 -2.92 17.53
C GLN A 351 -11.07 -4.14 16.61
N ARG A 352 -9.98 -4.41 15.89
CA ARG A 352 -9.88 -5.54 14.95
C ARG A 352 -8.94 -6.62 15.47
N GLU A 353 -9.20 -7.85 15.05
CA GLU A 353 -8.28 -8.98 15.12
C GLU A 353 -8.14 -9.55 13.70
N LYS A 354 -6.91 -9.56 13.17
CA LYS A 354 -6.64 -9.77 11.75
C LYS A 354 -7.46 -8.81 10.87
N ASN A 355 -8.40 -9.31 10.07
CA ASN A 355 -9.23 -8.53 9.15
C ASN A 355 -10.69 -8.37 9.63
N ALA A 356 -11.05 -8.81 10.84
CA ALA A 356 -12.42 -8.73 11.36
C ALA A 356 -12.50 -7.90 12.64
N PHE A 357 -13.67 -7.33 12.95
CA PHE A 357 -13.91 -6.70 14.25
C PHE A 357 -13.94 -7.76 15.35
N LYS A 358 -13.37 -7.46 16.52
CA LYS A 358 -13.34 -8.40 17.67
C LYS A 358 -14.74 -8.75 18.20
N GLY A 359 -15.75 -7.92 17.92
CA GLY A 359 -17.12 -8.14 18.38
C GLY A 359 -18.14 -7.33 17.58
N GLY A 360 -19.42 -7.50 17.93
CA GLY A 360 -20.53 -6.75 17.33
C GLY A 360 -20.54 -5.26 17.68
N PRO A 361 -21.32 -4.44 16.96
CA PRO A 361 -21.57 -3.06 17.35
C PRO A 361 -22.44 -3.01 18.61
N CYS A 362 -22.39 -1.89 19.33
CA CYS A 362 -23.27 -1.63 20.47
C CYS A 362 -24.74 -1.61 20.05
N VAL A 363 -25.60 -2.19 20.89
CA VAL A 363 -27.04 -2.37 20.62
C VAL A 363 -27.70 -1.05 20.20
N ASN A 364 -27.42 0.06 20.89
CA ASN A 364 -28.09 1.34 20.64
C ASN A 364 -27.16 2.48 20.22
N THR A 365 -25.85 2.38 20.38
CA THR A 365 -24.96 3.56 20.29
C THR A 365 -23.98 3.55 19.12
N CYS A 366 -23.74 2.42 18.45
CA CYS A 366 -22.88 2.40 17.27
C CYS A 366 -23.30 1.35 16.23
N GLY A 367 -22.56 1.28 15.13
CA GLY A 367 -22.84 0.45 13.96
C GLY A 367 -23.73 1.14 12.93
N PHE A 368 -24.04 2.43 13.09
CA PHE A 368 -24.91 3.18 12.19
C PHE A 368 -24.26 3.41 10.83
N ARG A 369 -25.04 3.32 9.75
CA ARG A 369 -24.58 3.53 8.37
C ARG A 369 -24.61 4.99 7.95
N MET A 370 -25.22 5.87 8.73
CA MET A 370 -25.21 7.31 8.52
C MET A 370 -24.67 8.00 9.76
N ARG A 371 -23.83 9.02 9.56
CA ARG A 371 -23.36 9.89 10.63
C ARG A 371 -23.28 11.33 10.14
N LEU A 372 -23.75 12.23 10.98
CA LEU A 372 -23.73 13.66 10.75
C LEU A 372 -22.67 14.29 11.62
N PHE A 373 -21.90 15.20 11.04
CA PHE A 373 -20.87 15.97 11.73
C PHE A 373 -21.20 17.44 11.56
N LYS A 374 -21.15 18.21 12.65
CA LYS A 374 -21.65 19.58 12.69
C LYS A 374 -20.59 20.52 13.26
N ASP A 375 -20.77 21.81 12.98
CA ASP A 375 -19.99 22.92 13.51
C ASP A 375 -18.50 22.88 13.11
N SER A 376 -17.67 23.68 13.78
CA SER A 376 -16.24 23.83 13.47
C SER A 376 -15.41 22.55 13.66
N LYS A 377 -15.96 21.52 14.31
CA LYS A 377 -15.30 20.22 14.52
C LYS A 377 -15.65 19.19 13.45
N ALA A 378 -16.55 19.52 12.53
CA ALA A 378 -17.10 18.55 11.58
C ALA A 378 -16.00 17.80 10.81
N THR A 379 -15.05 18.54 10.22
CA THR A 379 -13.93 17.95 9.47
C THR A 379 -13.02 17.09 10.34
N ASP A 380 -12.69 17.52 11.56
CA ASP A 380 -11.81 16.75 12.44
C ASP A 380 -12.43 15.44 12.88
N GLU A 381 -13.68 15.47 13.34
CA GLU A 381 -14.40 14.28 13.79
C GLU A 381 -14.63 13.29 12.64
N PHE A 382 -15.01 13.81 11.46
CA PHE A 382 -15.15 13.00 10.25
C PHE A 382 -13.84 12.32 9.86
N CYS A 383 -12.77 13.09 9.72
CA CYS A 383 -11.47 12.57 9.27
C CYS A 383 -10.85 11.60 10.29
N ARG A 384 -11.00 11.84 11.60
CA ARG A 384 -10.57 10.89 12.64
C ARG A 384 -11.25 9.53 12.52
N ILE A 385 -12.51 9.52 12.13
CA ILE A 385 -13.26 8.28 11.93
C ILE A 385 -12.83 7.61 10.62
N VAL A 386 -12.84 8.35 9.51
CA VAL A 386 -12.54 7.81 8.17
C VAL A 386 -11.10 7.31 8.06
N PHE A 387 -10.12 8.08 8.53
CA PHE A 387 -8.70 7.70 8.46
C PHE A 387 -8.25 6.87 9.68
N SER A 388 -9.08 5.91 10.08
CA SER A 388 -8.80 4.94 11.15
C SER A 388 -8.78 3.50 10.63
N ASP A 389 -8.28 2.56 11.45
CA ASP A 389 -8.19 1.14 11.08
C ASP A 389 -9.56 0.48 10.81
N GLN A 390 -10.65 1.10 11.28
CA GLN A 390 -12.04 0.69 11.00
C GLN A 390 -12.32 0.68 9.48
N TYR A 391 -11.77 1.64 8.75
CA TYR A 391 -11.99 1.81 7.32
C TYR A 391 -10.73 1.49 6.49
N LYS A 392 -9.84 0.69 7.04
CA LYS A 392 -8.73 0.13 6.27
C LYS A 392 -9.26 -0.59 5.02
N ASN A 393 -8.62 -0.34 3.88
CA ASN A 393 -8.96 -0.79 2.53
C ASN A 393 -10.31 -0.29 2.00
N SER A 394 -10.78 0.89 2.43
CA SER A 394 -12.03 1.49 1.94
C SER A 394 -11.84 2.48 0.79
N ILE A 395 -12.95 2.85 0.18
CA ILE A 395 -13.04 3.90 -0.84
C ILE A 395 -13.92 5.03 -0.30
N LEU A 396 -13.42 6.25 -0.36
CA LEU A 396 -14.12 7.49 0.02
C LEU A 396 -14.53 8.25 -1.24
N LEU A 397 -15.79 8.67 -1.30
CA LEU A 397 -16.45 9.16 -2.50
C LEU A 397 -17.26 10.42 -2.21
N SER A 398 -17.02 11.46 -3.00
CA SER A 398 -17.81 12.69 -3.06
C SER A 398 -18.18 13.02 -4.51
N HIS A 399 -19.03 14.02 -4.72
CA HIS A 399 -19.42 14.47 -6.05
C HIS A 399 -18.78 15.82 -6.39
N ASN A 400 -17.96 15.85 -7.44
CA ASN A 400 -17.10 16.99 -7.78
C ASN A 400 -16.04 17.30 -6.71
N GLY A 401 -15.68 16.30 -5.89
CA GLY A 401 -14.69 16.42 -4.82
C GLY A 401 -13.31 16.86 -5.30
N SER A 402 -12.93 16.53 -6.54
CA SER A 402 -11.62 16.90 -7.10
C SER A 402 -11.42 18.42 -7.21
N GLY A 403 -12.50 19.17 -7.36
CA GLY A 403 -12.49 20.63 -7.40
C GLY A 403 -12.81 21.29 -6.07
N TYR A 404 -13.23 20.52 -5.04
CA TYR A 404 -13.80 21.07 -3.83
C TYR A 404 -13.50 20.23 -2.58
N ASP A 405 -14.32 19.21 -2.26
CA ASP A 405 -14.29 18.52 -0.96
C ASP A 405 -12.93 17.89 -0.61
N ASN A 406 -12.22 17.36 -1.62
CA ASN A 406 -10.95 16.66 -1.41
C ASN A 406 -9.85 17.58 -0.87
N TYR A 407 -9.98 18.91 -1.01
CA TYR A 407 -9.04 19.86 -0.44
C TYR A 407 -9.12 19.93 1.08
N PHE A 408 -10.33 19.87 1.66
CA PHE A 408 -10.50 19.83 3.12
C PHE A 408 -9.90 18.56 3.72
N LEU A 409 -10.03 17.44 3.02
CA LEU A 409 -9.39 16.18 3.41
C LEU A 409 -7.87 16.27 3.34
N LEU A 410 -7.34 16.85 2.25
CA LEU A 410 -5.90 17.03 2.08
C LEU A 410 -5.33 17.93 3.17
N GLU A 411 -5.96 19.06 3.45
CA GLU A 411 -5.55 19.99 4.51
C GLU A 411 -5.52 19.30 5.88
N TRP A 412 -6.58 18.56 6.23
CA TRP A 412 -6.63 17.83 7.50
C TRP A 412 -5.52 16.77 7.59
N LEU A 413 -5.30 16.00 6.52
CA LEU A 413 -4.24 14.98 6.45
C LEU A 413 -2.86 15.61 6.66
N LEU A 414 -2.55 16.70 5.95
CA LEU A 414 -1.27 17.39 6.04
C LEU A 414 -1.05 17.99 7.44
N THR A 415 -2.08 18.60 8.02
CA THR A 415 -2.05 19.14 9.40
C THR A 415 -1.77 18.03 10.43
N ASN A 416 -2.24 16.81 10.17
CA ASN A 416 -1.99 15.63 10.99
C ASN A 416 -0.72 14.85 10.58
N SER A 417 0.16 15.46 9.77
CA SER A 417 1.42 14.84 9.29
C SER A 417 1.21 13.52 8.53
N ILE A 418 0.07 13.36 7.86
CA ILE A 418 -0.23 12.25 6.97
C ILE A 418 -0.06 12.74 5.54
N ARG A 419 0.91 12.18 4.82
CA ARG A 419 1.18 12.53 3.42
C ARG A 419 0.59 11.48 2.48
N PRO A 420 -0.52 11.78 1.78
CA PRO A 420 -1.06 10.87 0.79
C PRO A 420 -0.28 10.91 -0.54
N GLU A 421 -0.45 9.87 -1.36
CA GLU A 421 -0.09 9.88 -2.78
C GLU A 421 -1.24 10.53 -3.57
N ILE A 422 -0.94 11.51 -4.43
CA ILE A 422 -1.96 12.33 -5.10
C ILE A 422 -1.72 12.34 -6.60
N ILE A 423 -2.79 12.27 -7.38
CA ILE A 423 -2.78 12.54 -8.82
C ILE A 423 -3.57 13.81 -9.08
N PHE A 424 -2.94 14.78 -9.75
CA PHE A 424 -3.54 16.05 -10.11
C PHE A 424 -3.90 16.11 -11.60
N SER A 425 -4.92 16.91 -11.93
CA SER A 425 -5.19 17.39 -13.29
C SER A 425 -5.39 18.91 -13.23
N GLY A 426 -4.36 19.66 -13.64
CA GLY A 426 -4.28 21.08 -13.34
C GLY A 426 -4.28 21.30 -11.83
N SER A 427 -5.21 22.10 -11.33
CA SER A 427 -5.43 22.27 -9.89
C SER A 427 -6.25 21.14 -9.27
N LYS A 428 -6.99 20.32 -10.02
CA LYS A 428 -7.94 19.36 -9.42
C LYS A 428 -7.25 18.13 -8.83
N ILE A 429 -7.71 17.68 -7.65
CA ILE A 429 -7.25 16.46 -6.96
C ILE A 429 -8.04 15.27 -7.50
N MET A 430 -7.54 14.63 -8.57
CA MET A 430 -8.26 13.56 -9.26
C MET A 430 -8.32 12.25 -8.47
N TYR A 431 -7.29 12.00 -7.67
CA TYR A 431 -7.14 10.79 -6.88
C TYR A 431 -6.25 11.07 -5.68
N MET A 432 -6.59 10.49 -4.54
CA MET A 432 -5.75 10.50 -3.35
C MET A 432 -5.70 9.10 -2.74
N LEU A 433 -4.50 8.62 -2.42
CA LEU A 433 -4.27 7.35 -1.73
C LEU A 433 -3.56 7.60 -0.40
N VAL A 434 -4.26 7.31 0.69
CA VAL A 434 -3.71 7.42 2.04
C VAL A 434 -3.02 6.11 2.42
N ARG A 435 -1.71 6.06 2.21
CA ARG A 435 -0.85 4.96 2.66
C ARG A 435 -0.42 5.16 4.11
N ARG A 436 -0.71 4.19 4.99
CA ARG A 436 -0.17 4.09 6.36
C ARG A 436 -0.61 2.77 7.02
N GLY A 437 -0.64 1.69 6.24
CA GLY A 437 -1.38 0.49 6.62
C GLY A 437 -2.91 0.62 6.53
N LEU A 438 -3.43 1.80 6.15
CA LEU A 438 -4.86 2.04 5.90
C LEU A 438 -5.29 1.73 4.47
N ASN A 439 -4.51 2.15 3.45
CA ASN A 439 -4.84 1.89 2.04
C ASN A 439 -6.25 2.42 1.65
N ILE A 440 -6.56 3.66 2.04
CA ILE A 440 -7.84 4.32 1.74
C ILE A 440 -7.70 5.11 0.43
N LYS A 441 -8.59 4.85 -0.53
CA LYS A 441 -8.68 5.60 -1.78
C LYS A 441 -9.70 6.72 -1.64
N VAL A 442 -9.43 7.91 -2.16
CA VAL A 442 -10.40 9.00 -2.30
C VAL A 442 -10.62 9.25 -3.79
N LEU A 443 -11.88 9.18 -4.21
CA LEU A 443 -12.31 9.27 -5.60
C LEU A 443 -13.41 10.33 -5.76
N ASP A 444 -13.40 10.97 -6.92
CA ASP A 444 -14.47 11.88 -7.34
C ASP A 444 -15.46 11.14 -8.23
N SER A 445 -16.73 11.11 -7.83
CA SER A 445 -17.78 10.46 -8.61
C SER A 445 -18.02 11.10 -9.97
N LEU A 446 -17.63 12.36 -10.18
CA LEU A 446 -17.75 13.06 -11.47
C LEU A 446 -16.89 12.42 -12.57
N ASN A 447 -15.83 11.67 -12.20
CA ASN A 447 -15.03 10.89 -13.14
C ASN A 447 -15.77 9.67 -13.72
N PHE A 448 -16.88 9.29 -13.07
CA PHE A 448 -17.74 8.18 -13.49
C PHE A 448 -19.12 8.66 -13.95
N LEU A 449 -19.66 9.69 -13.32
CA LEU A 449 -20.96 10.27 -13.64
C LEU A 449 -20.76 11.74 -14.01
N PRO A 450 -20.37 12.07 -15.26
CA PRO A 450 -20.03 13.43 -15.68
C PRO A 450 -21.28 14.30 -15.90
N MET A 451 -22.09 14.44 -14.86
CA MET A 451 -23.34 15.20 -14.82
C MET A 451 -23.54 15.81 -13.44
N LYS A 452 -24.39 16.82 -13.31
CA LYS A 452 -24.76 17.39 -12.00
C LYS A 452 -25.43 16.32 -11.13
N LEU A 453 -25.19 16.36 -9.81
CA LEU A 453 -25.82 15.48 -8.82
C LEU A 453 -27.35 15.40 -8.98
N SER A 454 -28.00 16.55 -9.19
CA SER A 454 -29.45 16.67 -9.40
C SER A 454 -29.99 15.98 -10.66
N LYS A 455 -29.13 15.55 -11.60
CA LYS A 455 -29.53 14.80 -12.79
C LYS A 455 -29.46 13.29 -12.59
N ILE A 456 -28.71 12.81 -11.59
CA ILE A 456 -28.53 11.38 -11.27
C ILE A 456 -29.88 10.68 -11.02
N PRO A 457 -30.83 11.24 -10.24
CA PRO A 457 -32.09 10.54 -9.99
C PRO A 457 -32.87 10.25 -11.26
N LYS A 458 -32.97 11.24 -12.16
CA LYS A 458 -33.64 11.06 -13.46
C LYS A 458 -32.90 10.07 -14.36
N ALA A 459 -31.57 10.11 -14.37
CA ALA A 459 -30.76 9.23 -15.22
C ALA A 459 -30.88 7.74 -14.83
N PHE A 460 -31.04 7.45 -13.54
CA PHE A 460 -31.10 6.08 -13.01
C PHE A 460 -32.48 5.63 -12.53
N GLY A 461 -33.51 6.46 -12.69
CA GLY A 461 -34.87 6.17 -12.21
C GLY A 461 -34.99 6.10 -10.68
N LEU A 462 -34.16 6.86 -9.96
CA LEU A 462 -34.15 6.89 -8.49
C LEU A 462 -35.18 7.89 -7.96
N LYS A 463 -35.70 7.60 -6.77
CA LYS A 463 -36.61 8.51 -6.05
C LYS A 463 -35.78 9.48 -5.21
N GLU A 464 -35.83 10.75 -5.59
CA GLU A 464 -35.18 11.83 -4.86
C GLU A 464 -35.83 12.04 -3.48
N LEU A 465 -35.02 12.07 -2.41
CA LEU A 465 -35.50 12.22 -1.03
C LEU A 465 -36.03 13.63 -0.77
N LYS A 466 -35.31 14.65 -1.28
CA LYS A 466 -35.69 16.05 -1.15
C LYS A 466 -35.55 16.77 -2.47
N LYS A 467 -36.65 17.32 -2.97
CA LYS A 467 -36.69 18.22 -4.13
C LYS A 467 -36.66 19.67 -3.68
N GLY A 468 -35.70 20.45 -4.18
CA GLY A 468 -35.65 21.89 -3.92
C GLY A 468 -34.27 22.49 -4.14
N TYR A 469 -34.10 23.69 -3.63
CA TYR A 469 -32.85 24.44 -3.68
C TYR A 469 -32.41 24.77 -2.26
N PHE A 470 -31.10 24.74 -2.02
CA PHE A 470 -30.50 25.11 -0.74
C PHE A 470 -29.91 26.53 -0.79
N PRO A 471 -30.15 27.38 0.22
CA PRO A 471 -29.64 28.75 0.22
C PRO A 471 -28.17 28.80 0.68
N LEU A 472 -27.24 28.46 -0.22
CA LEU A 472 -25.80 28.37 0.05
C LEU A 472 -25.22 29.62 0.73
N PHE A 473 -25.63 30.82 0.33
CA PHE A 473 -25.13 32.07 0.92
C PHE A 473 -25.83 32.46 2.22
N PHE A 474 -26.85 31.70 2.65
CA PHE A 474 -27.49 31.88 3.95
C PHE A 474 -26.79 31.07 5.04
N ASN A 475 -25.90 30.14 4.67
CA ASN A 475 -25.07 29.36 5.60
C ASN A 475 -23.99 30.24 6.23
N THR A 476 -24.37 30.93 7.30
CA THR A 476 -23.51 31.77 8.15
C THR A 476 -23.71 31.40 9.60
N GLU A 477 -22.77 31.77 10.46
CA GLU A 477 -22.87 31.51 11.91
C GLU A 477 -24.13 32.11 12.54
N ASP A 478 -24.49 33.34 12.17
CA ASP A 478 -25.67 34.05 12.68
C ASP A 478 -27.00 33.37 12.32
N ASN A 479 -27.04 32.61 11.21
CA ASN A 479 -28.25 32.00 10.68
C ASN A 479 -28.44 30.53 11.10
N GLN A 480 -27.50 29.92 11.83
CA GLN A 480 -27.57 28.49 12.17
C GLN A 480 -28.82 28.11 12.98
N ALA A 481 -29.32 29.04 13.81
CA ALA A 481 -30.54 28.86 14.60
C ALA A 481 -31.80 29.47 13.96
N TYR A 482 -31.74 29.90 12.70
CA TYR A 482 -32.83 30.62 12.05
C TYR A 482 -34.08 29.75 11.86
N VAL A 483 -35.20 30.28 12.37
CA VAL A 483 -36.55 29.80 12.11
C VAL A 483 -37.43 30.99 11.73
N GLY A 484 -37.88 31.03 10.48
CA GLY A 484 -38.64 32.17 9.95
C GLY A 484 -39.08 31.93 8.50
N PRO A 485 -39.47 32.96 7.74
CA PRO A 485 -39.78 32.81 6.31
C PRO A 485 -38.58 32.28 5.50
N TYR A 486 -38.83 31.68 4.34
CA TYR A 486 -37.76 31.26 3.43
C TYR A 486 -36.82 32.44 3.06
N PRO A 487 -35.49 32.24 3.02
CA PRO A 487 -34.53 33.30 2.72
C PRO A 487 -34.77 33.97 1.37
N HIS A 488 -34.38 35.24 1.23
CA HIS A 488 -34.49 35.94 -0.05
C HIS A 488 -33.74 35.20 -1.18
N ALA A 489 -34.28 35.26 -2.41
CA ALA A 489 -33.75 34.57 -3.60
C ALA A 489 -32.24 34.72 -3.83
N ARG A 490 -31.66 35.89 -3.48
CA ARG A 490 -30.21 36.16 -3.55
C ARG A 490 -29.37 35.13 -2.80
N TYR A 491 -29.88 34.55 -1.72
CA TYR A 491 -29.13 33.60 -0.91
C TYR A 491 -28.99 32.21 -1.55
N TYR A 492 -29.76 31.93 -2.61
CA TYR A 492 -29.69 30.70 -3.40
C TYR A 492 -28.73 30.80 -4.58
N GLY A 493 -28.11 31.98 -4.80
CA GLY A 493 -27.27 32.22 -5.97
C GLY A 493 -28.06 32.26 -7.28
N ALA A 494 -29.31 32.70 -7.23
CA ALA A 494 -30.19 32.81 -8.39
C ALA A 494 -29.58 33.61 -9.56
N ASP A 495 -28.67 34.54 -9.28
CA ASP A 495 -28.00 35.37 -10.30
C ASP A 495 -26.84 34.64 -11.02
N TYR A 496 -26.39 33.50 -10.48
CA TYR A 496 -25.37 32.64 -11.09
C TYR A 496 -25.97 31.41 -11.78
N MET A 497 -27.28 31.22 -11.70
CA MET A 497 -27.99 30.15 -12.41
C MET A 497 -28.09 30.48 -13.91
N ASN A 498 -28.06 29.46 -14.77
CA ASN A 498 -28.45 29.65 -16.17
C ASN A 498 -29.95 29.98 -16.27
N THR A 499 -30.38 30.50 -17.41
CA THR A 499 -31.75 30.97 -17.62
C THR A 499 -32.81 29.94 -17.24
N SER A 500 -32.68 28.70 -17.70
CA SER A 500 -33.67 27.64 -17.44
C SER A 500 -33.68 27.21 -15.97
N ASP A 501 -32.51 27.03 -15.35
CA ASP A 501 -32.43 26.70 -13.92
C ASP A 501 -33.00 27.85 -13.06
N ARG A 502 -32.76 29.11 -13.44
CA ARG A 502 -33.28 30.30 -12.75
C ARG A 502 -34.80 30.41 -12.82
N GLU A 503 -35.40 30.15 -13.98
CA GLU A 503 -36.86 30.14 -14.15
C GLU A 503 -37.50 29.06 -13.27
N ASN A 504 -36.97 27.83 -13.29
CA ASN A 504 -37.45 26.75 -12.45
C ASN A 504 -37.30 27.08 -10.96
N PHE A 505 -36.20 27.72 -10.57
CA PHE A 505 -35.97 28.19 -9.21
C PHE A 505 -37.01 29.23 -8.78
N LEU A 506 -37.27 30.26 -9.59
CA LEU A 506 -38.21 31.32 -9.24
C LEU A 506 -39.64 30.79 -9.07
N ILE A 507 -40.07 29.88 -9.96
CA ILE A 507 -41.38 29.19 -9.83
C ILE A 507 -41.43 28.43 -8.50
N TRP A 508 -40.42 27.64 -8.18
CA TRP A 508 -40.35 26.93 -6.91
C TRP A 508 -40.35 27.87 -5.70
N TYR A 509 -39.56 28.95 -5.77
CA TYR A 509 -39.38 29.92 -4.70
C TYR A 509 -40.69 30.64 -4.36
N GLU A 510 -41.45 31.05 -5.36
CA GLU A 510 -42.77 31.68 -5.17
C GLU A 510 -43.74 30.79 -4.39
N THR A 511 -43.67 29.46 -4.55
CA THR A 511 -44.52 28.52 -3.78
C THR A 511 -44.08 28.31 -2.33
N ARG A 512 -42.88 28.81 -1.95
CA ARG A 512 -42.22 28.53 -0.67
C ARG A 512 -41.93 29.78 0.16
N LYS A 513 -41.70 30.94 -0.46
CA LYS A 513 -41.14 32.16 0.18
C LYS A 513 -41.82 32.60 1.49
N ASN A 514 -43.13 32.38 1.61
CA ASN A 514 -43.92 32.76 2.78
C ASN A 514 -44.11 31.64 3.83
N LYS A 515 -43.57 30.45 3.58
CA LYS A 515 -43.64 29.31 4.51
C LYS A 515 -42.54 29.41 5.55
N VAL A 516 -42.73 28.68 6.66
CA VAL A 516 -41.69 28.56 7.69
C VAL A 516 -40.54 27.71 7.17
N PHE A 517 -39.34 28.21 7.40
CA PHE A 517 -38.05 27.67 7.04
C PHE A 517 -37.23 27.53 8.31
N ASN A 518 -36.88 26.30 8.65
CA ASN A 518 -35.94 25.98 9.73
C ASN A 518 -34.61 25.63 9.08
N PHE A 519 -33.61 26.52 9.23
CA PHE A 519 -32.36 26.37 8.49
C PHE A 519 -31.58 25.12 8.91
N ALA A 520 -31.51 24.81 10.21
CA ALA A 520 -30.81 23.63 10.70
C ALA A 520 -31.41 22.32 10.18
N GLN A 521 -32.75 22.24 10.16
CA GLN A 521 -33.46 21.09 9.59
C GLN A 521 -33.28 21.03 8.07
N GLU A 522 -33.37 22.15 7.37
CA GLU A 522 -33.23 22.19 5.91
C GLU A 522 -31.84 21.71 5.48
N MET A 523 -30.78 22.20 6.13
CA MET A 523 -29.39 21.84 5.86
C MET A 523 -29.14 20.34 6.07
N GLU A 524 -29.64 19.78 7.18
CA GLU A 524 -29.54 18.34 7.45
C GLU A 524 -30.25 17.52 6.37
N GLU A 525 -31.50 17.83 6.07
CA GLU A 525 -32.29 17.09 5.07
C GLU A 525 -31.70 17.22 3.65
N TYR A 526 -31.15 18.39 3.30
CA TYR A 526 -30.53 18.64 2.00
C TYR A 526 -29.24 17.84 1.84
N CYS A 527 -28.30 17.97 2.78
CA CYS A 527 -27.02 17.25 2.73
C CYS A 527 -27.21 15.72 2.81
N VAL A 528 -28.21 15.24 3.58
CA VAL A 528 -28.61 13.81 3.60
C VAL A 528 -29.18 13.37 2.24
N SER A 529 -30.02 14.19 1.61
CA SER A 529 -30.55 13.91 0.27
C SER A 529 -29.42 13.80 -0.75
N ASP A 530 -28.52 14.78 -0.81
CA ASP A 530 -27.42 14.83 -1.78
C ASP A 530 -26.46 13.64 -1.60
N THR A 531 -26.09 13.30 -0.36
CA THR A 531 -25.30 12.11 -0.05
C THR A 531 -26.01 10.81 -0.46
N SER A 532 -27.34 10.74 -0.30
CA SER A 532 -28.12 9.55 -0.68
C SER A 532 -28.21 9.40 -2.20
N ILE A 533 -28.43 10.51 -2.93
CA ILE A 533 -28.43 10.53 -4.40
C ILE A 533 -27.09 10.05 -4.93
N LEU A 534 -25.98 10.55 -4.37
CA LEU A 534 -24.63 10.12 -4.73
C LEU A 534 -24.46 8.61 -4.50
N ARG A 535 -24.80 8.14 -3.30
CA ARG A 535 -24.68 6.72 -2.92
C ARG A 535 -25.48 5.82 -3.86
N GLU A 536 -26.77 6.09 -4.02
CA GLU A 536 -27.68 5.26 -4.80
C GLU A 536 -27.33 5.30 -6.29
N GLY A 537 -27.02 6.49 -6.81
CA GLY A 537 -26.60 6.67 -8.19
C GLY A 537 -25.33 5.91 -8.53
N LEU A 538 -24.30 6.01 -7.68
CA LEU A 538 -23.03 5.37 -7.95
C LEU A 538 -23.08 3.85 -7.72
N ILE A 539 -23.85 3.36 -6.75
CA ILE A 539 -24.11 1.92 -6.58
C ILE A 539 -24.86 1.39 -7.81
N LYS A 540 -25.89 2.09 -8.29
CA LYS A 540 -26.63 1.69 -9.49
C LYS A 540 -25.72 1.64 -10.71
N PHE A 541 -24.90 2.67 -10.91
CA PHE A 541 -23.89 2.69 -11.97
C PHE A 541 -22.89 1.54 -11.87
N ARG A 542 -22.34 1.30 -10.67
CA ARG A 542 -21.41 0.19 -10.41
C ARG A 542 -22.03 -1.16 -10.75
N ASN A 543 -23.27 -1.40 -10.33
CA ASN A 543 -23.99 -2.64 -10.63
C ASN A 543 -24.23 -2.82 -12.12
N LEU A 544 -24.63 -1.75 -12.84
CA LEU A 544 -24.78 -1.78 -14.30
C LEU A 544 -23.45 -2.09 -15.00
N MET A 545 -22.34 -1.50 -14.54
CA MET A 545 -21.02 -1.79 -15.09
C MET A 545 -20.63 -3.25 -14.87
N LEU A 546 -20.82 -3.79 -13.66
CA LEU A 546 -20.55 -5.20 -13.37
C LEU A 546 -21.40 -6.12 -14.25
N GLN A 547 -22.69 -5.81 -14.42
CA GLN A 547 -23.61 -6.57 -15.26
C GLN A 547 -23.19 -6.57 -16.74
N VAL A 548 -22.85 -5.41 -17.30
CA VAL A 548 -22.50 -5.29 -18.73
C VAL A 548 -21.12 -5.88 -19.05
N THR A 549 -20.24 -5.98 -18.05
CA THR A 549 -18.84 -6.40 -18.25
C THR A 549 -18.49 -7.78 -17.70
N GLY A 550 -19.37 -8.37 -16.90
CA GLY A 550 -19.18 -9.69 -16.28
C GLY A 550 -20.09 -10.75 -16.90
N THR A 551 -19.84 -12.01 -16.53
CA THR A 551 -20.68 -13.14 -16.91
C THR A 551 -21.73 -13.37 -15.84
N GLU A 552 -23.00 -13.39 -16.19
CA GLU A 552 -24.08 -13.67 -15.24
C GLU A 552 -23.95 -15.10 -14.70
N MET A 553 -23.91 -15.24 -13.37
CA MET A 553 -23.91 -16.53 -12.68
C MET A 553 -24.83 -16.48 -11.47
N GLU A 554 -25.72 -17.46 -11.37
CA GLU A 554 -26.54 -17.67 -10.18
C GLU A 554 -25.69 -18.35 -9.10
N THR A 555 -25.60 -17.69 -7.95
CA THR A 555 -24.91 -18.19 -6.75
C THR A 555 -25.88 -18.20 -5.59
N THR A 556 -25.50 -18.81 -4.48
CA THR A 556 -26.30 -18.79 -3.26
C THR A 556 -25.66 -17.83 -2.26
N ASP A 557 -26.43 -16.90 -1.70
CA ASP A 557 -25.93 -16.02 -0.65
C ASP A 557 -25.55 -16.84 0.58
N SER A 558 -24.31 -16.71 1.04
CA SER A 558 -23.77 -17.51 2.15
C SER A 558 -24.43 -17.24 3.50
N GLU A 559 -25.08 -16.08 3.67
CA GLU A 559 -25.76 -15.71 4.92
C GLU A 559 -27.27 -16.04 4.89
N THR A 560 -27.95 -15.82 3.76
CA THR A 560 -29.41 -16.01 3.67
C THR A 560 -29.84 -17.31 3.01
N GLY A 561 -28.95 -17.97 2.26
CA GLY A 561 -29.29 -19.16 1.47
C GLY A 561 -30.13 -18.86 0.23
N GLU A 562 -30.38 -17.59 -0.08
CA GLU A 562 -31.20 -17.18 -1.22
C GLU A 562 -30.37 -17.13 -2.52
N PRO A 563 -30.99 -17.43 -3.68
CA PRO A 563 -30.33 -17.26 -4.97
C PRO A 563 -29.98 -15.79 -5.20
N LYS A 564 -28.73 -15.56 -5.60
CA LYS A 564 -28.10 -14.26 -5.82
C LYS A 564 -27.35 -14.28 -7.14
N ILE A 565 -27.74 -13.37 -8.02
CA ILE A 565 -27.04 -13.17 -9.29
C ILE A 565 -25.72 -12.43 -9.01
N THR A 566 -24.63 -12.98 -9.53
CA THR A 566 -23.30 -12.37 -9.49
C THR A 566 -22.75 -12.23 -10.90
N TYR A 567 -21.79 -11.32 -11.06
CA TYR A 567 -21.15 -11.04 -12.34
C TYR A 567 -19.64 -11.26 -12.26
N PRO A 568 -19.17 -12.51 -12.07
CA PRO A 568 -17.75 -12.81 -12.07
C PRO A 568 -17.05 -12.30 -13.33
N GLY A 569 -15.82 -11.82 -13.15
CA GLY A 569 -15.03 -11.22 -14.22
C GLY A 569 -15.44 -9.79 -14.60
N GLY A 570 -16.54 -9.27 -14.05
CA GLY A 570 -16.98 -7.89 -14.25
C GLY A 570 -15.96 -6.85 -13.76
N VAL A 571 -15.93 -5.71 -14.44
CA VAL A 571 -15.08 -4.58 -14.13
C VAL A 571 -15.77 -3.69 -13.11
N ASP A 572 -15.22 -3.61 -11.90
CA ASP A 572 -15.65 -2.64 -10.92
C ASP A 572 -15.10 -1.25 -11.29
N PRO A 573 -15.95 -0.27 -11.65
CA PRO A 573 -15.46 1.06 -12.02
C PRO A 573 -14.70 1.76 -10.90
N LEU A 574 -14.96 1.42 -9.62
CA LEU A 574 -14.35 2.06 -8.47
C LEU A 574 -12.93 1.54 -8.16
N ASP A 575 -12.48 0.48 -8.84
CA ASP A 575 -11.08 0.04 -8.77
C ASP A 575 -10.14 0.98 -9.52
N TYR A 576 -10.68 1.89 -10.34
CA TYR A 576 -9.94 2.78 -11.22
C TYR A 576 -10.23 4.26 -10.90
N VAL A 577 -9.37 5.15 -11.42
CA VAL A 577 -9.53 6.60 -11.24
C VAL A 577 -10.63 7.17 -12.14
N THR A 578 -10.81 6.61 -13.34
CA THR A 578 -11.80 7.06 -14.34
C THR A 578 -12.40 5.90 -15.13
N ILE A 579 -13.58 6.10 -15.74
CA ILE A 579 -14.18 5.10 -16.64
C ILE A 579 -13.26 4.74 -17.80
N ALA A 580 -12.59 5.71 -18.43
CA ALA A 580 -11.72 5.44 -19.58
C ALA A 580 -10.57 4.50 -19.23
N THR A 581 -10.08 4.56 -17.98
CA THR A 581 -9.09 3.63 -17.44
C THR A 581 -9.67 2.21 -17.32
N GLY A 582 -10.93 2.07 -16.89
CA GLY A 582 -11.63 0.79 -16.78
C GLY A 582 -12.16 0.22 -18.11
N LEU A 583 -12.56 1.04 -19.08
CA LEU A 583 -13.08 0.58 -20.37
C LEU A 583 -11.99 0.19 -21.35
N ARG A 584 -10.82 0.84 -21.35
CA ARG A 584 -9.64 0.38 -22.13
C ARG A 584 -9.24 -1.05 -21.74
N TYR A 585 -9.50 -1.44 -20.49
CA TYR A 585 -9.27 -2.79 -19.97
C TYR A 585 -10.27 -3.82 -20.53
N ASN A 586 -11.51 -3.41 -20.85
CA ASN A 586 -12.56 -4.31 -21.33
C ASN A 586 -12.72 -4.34 -22.87
N SER A 587 -12.45 -3.23 -23.58
CA SER A 587 -12.48 -3.22 -25.05
C SER A 587 -11.42 -4.14 -25.68
N GLN A 588 -10.37 -4.48 -24.93
CA GLN A 588 -9.39 -5.52 -25.31
C GLN A 588 -9.88 -6.96 -25.03
N ARG A 589 -10.91 -7.14 -24.18
CA ARG A 589 -11.59 -8.42 -23.96
C ARG A 589 -12.70 -8.68 -24.98
N THR A 590 -13.44 -7.64 -25.41
CA THR A 590 -14.62 -7.80 -26.28
C THR A 590 -14.29 -8.01 -27.77
N LEU A 591 -13.06 -7.70 -28.21
CA LEU A 591 -12.60 -7.98 -29.58
C LEU A 591 -12.12 -9.44 -29.79
N ILE A 592 -12.35 -10.32 -28.81
CA ILE A 592 -11.98 -11.75 -28.86
C ILE A 592 -13.19 -12.63 -28.49
N HIS A 593 -14.35 -12.29 -29.05
CA HIS A 593 -15.39 -13.23 -29.42
C HIS A 593 -15.57 -13.14 -30.93
#